data_AF-A0A520HE93-F1
#
_entry.id   AF-A0A520HE93-F1
#
_cell.length_a   1.000
_cell.length_b   1.000
_cell.length_c   1.000
_cell.angle_alpha   90.00
_cell.angle_beta   90.00
_cell.angle_gamma   90.00
#
_symmetry.space_group_name_H-M   'P 1'
#
loop_
_entity.id
_entity.type
_entity.pdbx_description
1 polymer ?
#
loop_
_entity_poly.entity_id
_entity_poly.type
_entity_poly.pdbx_seq_one_letter_code
_entity_poly.pdbx_strand_id
1 'polypeptide(L)'
;MSPRPSLIPPGARLLGFAGLLMLAGCGSTGPGSYAGAGARAQADRAAADAALEAAGGEPQTPALHLRLIEQMQRDGLWFASLAHLDALERDTPATATTLRLRADALRRTGQIAESRQQYLRLLETPLAGPAYHGLGLLAGAEGDFAQAIEMLAQARQRDPTDVVVLSDLGYALLRAGRAAQARVPLMQASQLQPEQPQVQSNLALYLFAIRRGHEAEALMAARNLAPGTRHAIRQAARELPPMPTPARPGPSPATSSGTSSDLPAGMLAVSAPATSGASRHAPSAERPPSILTPSEASAP
;
A
#
# COMPACT_ATOMS: atom_id res chain seq x y z
N MET A 1 6.16 34.08 77.34
CA MET A 1 7.41 33.55 77.91
C MET A 1 8.39 33.22 76.78
N SER A 2 9.42 34.05 76.59
CA SER A 2 10.73 33.59 76.12
C SER A 2 11.48 33.03 77.35
N PRO A 3 12.43 32.08 77.26
CA PRO A 3 13.73 32.27 76.58
C PRO A 3 14.14 31.04 75.71
N ARG A 4 14.92 31.16 74.61
CA ARG A 4 16.32 31.63 74.43
C ARG A 4 17.39 30.58 74.87
N PRO A 5 18.62 30.64 74.33
CA PRO A 5 19.21 29.59 73.48
C PRO A 5 20.55 29.08 74.04
N SER A 6 21.26 28.20 73.34
CA SER A 6 22.70 28.06 73.53
C SER A 6 23.42 27.69 72.24
N LEU A 7 24.27 28.62 71.86
CA LEU A 7 25.22 28.67 70.76
C LEU A 7 26.63 28.57 71.40
N ILE A 8 27.67 28.19 70.62
CA ILE A 8 29.13 28.45 70.81
C ILE A 8 29.93 27.32 71.55
N PRO A 9 31.22 26.99 71.22
CA PRO A 9 31.98 26.97 69.94
C PRO A 9 33.11 25.85 69.91
N PRO A 10 34.37 26.02 69.37
CA PRO A 10 34.86 25.15 68.29
C PRO A 10 36.23 24.45 68.51
N GLY A 11 36.66 23.71 67.50
CA GLY A 11 38.06 23.34 67.23
C GLY A 11 38.46 21.94 67.72
N ALA A 12 39.34 21.18 67.08
CA ALA A 12 40.02 21.30 65.80
C ALA A 12 40.64 19.93 65.49
N ARG A 13 40.59 19.52 64.21
CA ARG A 13 41.57 18.70 63.46
C ARG A 13 41.96 17.30 64.00
N LEU A 14 41.73 16.27 63.17
CA LEU A 14 42.85 15.58 62.54
C LEU A 14 42.41 14.79 61.29
N LEU A 15 43.25 14.89 60.26
CA LEU A 15 43.15 14.28 58.94
C LEU A 15 43.14 12.74 59.00
N GLY A 16 42.39 12.13 58.11
CA GLY A 16 42.53 10.72 57.72
C GLY A 16 41.88 10.48 56.36
N PHE A 17 42.62 10.73 55.28
CA PHE A 17 42.26 10.36 53.90
C PHE A 17 42.75 8.93 53.64
N ALA A 18 41.87 8.08 53.08
CA ALA A 18 42.11 7.22 51.90
C ALA A 18 41.29 5.91 51.96
N GLY A 19 40.61 5.57 50.85
CA GLY A 19 40.42 4.15 50.47
C GLY A 19 39.01 3.63 50.19
N LEU A 20 38.29 4.25 49.27
CA LEU A 20 37.49 3.66 48.17
C LEU A 20 36.93 2.20 48.31
N LEU A 21 35.59 2.06 48.30
CA LEU A 21 34.76 1.34 47.29
C LEU A 21 33.40 0.92 47.90
N MET A 22 32.35 1.69 47.57
CA MET A 22 30.95 1.30 47.76
C MET A 22 30.48 0.50 46.55
N LEU A 23 30.19 -0.78 46.75
CA LEU A 23 29.44 -1.61 45.82
C LEU A 23 27.95 -1.29 45.96
N ALA A 24 27.42 -0.52 45.01
CA ALA A 24 25.99 -0.43 44.75
C ALA A 24 25.56 -1.65 43.92
N GLY A 25 24.63 -2.45 44.45
CA GLY A 25 24.09 -3.64 43.80
C GLY A 25 22.60 -3.83 44.08
N CYS A 26 21.79 -3.40 43.11
CA CYS A 26 20.44 -3.80 42.70
C CYS A 26 19.31 -4.04 43.73
N GLY A 27 18.27 -3.20 43.64
CA GLY A 27 16.90 -3.58 43.98
C GLY A 27 16.00 -2.42 44.35
N SER A 28 15.20 -1.90 43.40
CA SER A 28 13.77 -1.59 43.63
C SER A 28 13.15 -0.80 42.46
N THR A 29 12.08 -1.38 41.95
CA THR A 29 11.00 -0.76 41.19
C THR A 29 10.39 0.40 41.99
N GLY A 30 10.41 1.61 41.42
CA GLY A 30 9.76 2.79 41.98
C GLY A 30 8.51 3.20 41.17
N PRO A 31 7.36 3.52 41.80
CA PRO A 31 6.13 3.93 41.13
C PRO A 31 6.19 5.41 40.69
N GLY A 32 7.19 5.77 39.89
CA GLY A 32 7.41 7.15 39.41
C GLY A 32 7.76 7.28 37.93
N SER A 33 8.00 6.17 37.21
CA SER A 33 8.56 6.23 35.86
C SER A 33 7.56 6.58 34.74
N TYR A 34 6.24 6.53 35.00
CA TYR A 34 5.23 6.94 34.03
C TYR A 34 4.85 8.43 34.14
N ALA A 35 4.96 9.02 35.34
CA ALA A 35 4.71 10.45 35.55
C ALA A 35 5.77 11.33 34.87
N GLY A 36 7.03 10.86 34.84
CA GLY A 36 8.13 11.55 34.18
C GLY A 36 8.07 11.52 32.65
N ALA A 37 7.49 10.47 32.06
CA ALA A 37 7.35 10.37 30.60
C ALA A 37 6.34 11.39 30.05
N GLY A 38 5.22 11.59 30.74
CA GLY A 38 4.24 12.63 30.41
C GLY A 38 4.79 14.04 30.57
N ALA A 39 5.49 14.30 31.69
CA ALA A 39 6.11 15.60 31.95
C ALA A 39 7.22 15.93 30.94
N ARG A 40 8.00 14.93 30.51
CA ARG A 40 9.04 15.10 29.48
C ARG A 40 8.42 15.34 28.10
N ALA A 41 7.40 14.57 27.72
CA ALA A 41 6.67 14.81 26.47
C ALA A 41 5.96 16.19 26.44
N GLN A 42 5.52 16.67 27.60
CA GLN A 42 4.90 17.99 27.73
C GLN A 42 5.95 19.11 27.68
N ALA A 43 7.12 18.91 28.27
CA ALA A 43 8.26 19.82 28.17
C ALA A 43 8.83 19.88 26.75
N ASP A 44 8.93 18.72 26.08
CA ASP A 44 9.39 18.62 24.69
C ASP A 44 8.40 19.31 23.73
N ARG A 45 7.09 19.22 23.98
CA ARG A 45 6.08 19.99 23.25
C ARG A 45 6.22 21.49 23.50
N ALA A 46 6.31 21.93 24.75
CA ALA A 46 6.45 23.35 25.08
C ALA A 46 7.73 23.96 24.47
N ALA A 47 8.82 23.19 24.40
CA ALA A 47 10.05 23.60 23.74
C ALA A 47 9.89 23.67 22.21
N ALA A 48 9.17 22.74 21.60
CA ALA A 48 8.86 22.76 20.18
C ALA A 48 7.95 23.94 19.81
N ASP A 49 6.95 24.23 20.64
CA ASP A 49 6.02 25.36 20.45
C ASP A 49 6.77 26.70 20.59
N ALA A 50 7.63 26.84 21.62
CA ALA A 50 8.48 28.02 21.80
C ALA A 50 9.50 28.20 20.67
N ALA A 51 10.04 27.10 20.11
CA ALA A 51 10.93 27.15 18.96
C ALA A 51 10.18 27.55 17.67
N LEU A 52 8.92 27.16 17.53
CA LEU A 52 8.06 27.56 16.42
C LEU A 52 7.69 29.05 16.48
N GLU A 53 7.43 29.57 17.69
CA GLU A 53 7.23 31.02 17.89
C GLU A 53 8.52 31.82 17.66
N ALA A 54 9.67 31.31 18.14
CA ALA A 54 10.97 31.95 17.97
C ALA A 54 11.48 31.93 16.51
N ALA A 55 11.05 30.95 15.71
CA ALA A 55 11.34 30.88 14.29
C ALA A 55 10.66 31.99 13.46
N GLY A 56 9.79 32.81 14.10
CA GLY A 56 8.93 33.74 13.40
C GLY A 56 7.88 32.94 12.66
N GLY A 57 6.67 32.88 13.24
CA GLY A 57 5.54 32.12 12.71
C GLY A 57 5.08 32.56 11.32
N GLU A 58 5.89 32.31 10.30
CA GLU A 58 5.39 31.99 8.98
C GLU A 58 4.51 30.76 9.19
N PRO A 59 3.18 30.88 9.06
CA PRO A 59 2.33 29.72 9.06
C PRO A 59 2.93 28.81 8.00
N GLN A 60 3.44 27.63 8.38
CA GLN A 60 3.86 26.67 7.37
C GLN A 60 2.64 26.46 6.51
N THR A 61 2.68 27.05 5.30
CA THR A 61 1.48 27.12 4.48
C THR A 61 0.95 25.69 4.36
N PRO A 62 -0.37 25.45 4.46
CA PRO A 62 -0.91 24.09 4.37
C PRO A 62 -0.34 23.32 3.17
N ALA A 63 -0.03 24.01 2.06
CA ALA A 63 0.67 23.46 0.91
C ALA A 63 2.12 22.99 1.17
N LEU A 64 2.91 23.71 1.98
CA LEU A 64 4.24 23.27 2.41
C LEU A 64 4.15 22.03 3.31
N HIS A 65 3.21 22.01 4.26
CA HIS A 65 3.02 20.88 5.17
C HIS A 65 2.58 19.61 4.41
N LEU A 66 1.72 19.75 3.40
CA LEU A 66 1.33 18.65 2.51
C LEU A 66 2.53 18.08 1.73
N ARG A 67 3.43 18.94 1.22
CA ARG A 67 4.63 18.47 0.52
C ARG A 67 5.56 17.69 1.44
N LEU A 68 5.68 18.11 2.71
CA LEU A 68 6.43 17.35 3.72
C LEU A 68 5.80 15.97 3.94
N ILE A 69 4.48 15.89 4.14
CA ILE A 69 3.76 14.63 4.33
C ILE A 69 3.98 13.70 3.12
N GLU A 70 3.88 14.22 1.90
CA GLU A 70 4.16 13.44 0.69
C GLU A 70 5.60 12.94 0.63
N GLN A 71 6.57 13.79 1.01
CA GLN A 71 7.98 13.39 1.04
C GLN A 71 8.19 12.25 2.03
N MET A 72 7.62 12.36 3.23
CA MET A 72 7.66 11.30 4.23
C MET A 72 7.06 9.98 3.69
N GLN A 73 5.99 10.05 2.92
CA GLN A 73 5.40 8.86 2.28
C GLN A 73 6.32 8.25 1.22
N ARG A 74 6.98 9.07 0.38
CA ARG A 74 8.00 8.60 -0.58
C ARG A 74 9.16 7.90 0.12
N ASP A 75 9.56 8.41 1.28
CA ASP A 75 10.64 7.86 2.11
C ASP A 75 10.17 6.67 2.98
N GLY A 76 8.90 6.27 2.87
CA GLY A 76 8.34 5.12 3.59
C GLY A 76 8.01 5.40 5.07
N LEU A 77 8.07 6.65 5.51
CA LEU A 77 7.80 7.10 6.88
C LEU A 77 6.29 7.24 7.14
N TRP A 78 5.53 6.17 6.94
CA TRP A 78 4.06 6.17 6.98
C TRP A 78 3.46 6.55 8.33
N PHE A 79 4.03 6.05 9.44
CA PHE A 79 3.57 6.39 10.79
C PHE A 79 3.78 7.87 11.13
N ALA A 80 4.94 8.42 10.72
CA ALA A 80 5.22 9.83 10.91
C ALA A 80 4.28 10.68 10.03
N SER A 81 4.02 10.26 8.78
CA SER A 81 3.02 10.89 7.91
C SER A 81 1.64 10.97 8.56
N LEU A 82 1.18 9.91 9.24
CA LEU A 82 -0.09 9.93 10.00
C LEU A 82 -0.08 10.96 11.13
N ALA A 83 0.99 11.04 11.91
CA ALA A 83 1.09 12.03 12.98
C ALA A 83 1.05 13.47 12.46
N HIS A 84 1.68 13.74 11.31
CA HIS A 84 1.62 15.06 10.66
C HIS A 84 0.24 15.36 10.05
N LEU A 85 -0.49 14.35 9.57
CA LEU A 85 -1.87 14.49 9.13
C LEU A 85 -2.81 14.77 10.30
N ASP A 86 -2.65 14.08 11.44
CA ASP A 86 -3.40 14.37 12.67
C ASP A 86 -3.15 15.79 13.18
N ALA A 87 -1.92 16.28 13.07
CA ALA A 87 -1.59 17.65 13.43
C ALA A 87 -2.23 18.67 12.49
N LEU A 88 -2.15 18.44 11.17
CA LEU A 88 -2.73 19.33 10.16
C LEU A 88 -4.26 19.42 10.29
N GLU A 89 -4.91 18.28 10.53
CA GLU A 89 -6.38 18.18 10.53
C GLU A 89 -7.02 18.66 11.85
N ARG A 90 -6.23 18.99 12.88
CA ARG A 90 -6.73 19.66 14.10
C ARG A 90 -7.21 21.08 13.81
N ASP A 91 -6.45 21.80 12.99
CA ASP A 91 -6.68 23.22 12.74
C ASP A 91 -7.30 23.47 11.35
N THR A 92 -7.22 22.49 10.46
CA THR A 92 -7.77 22.58 9.09
C THR A 92 -8.72 21.41 8.79
N PRO A 93 -9.89 21.66 8.18
CA PRO A 93 -10.77 20.57 7.76
C PRO A 93 -10.09 19.65 6.75
N ALA A 94 -10.37 18.35 6.85
CA ALA A 94 -9.86 17.37 5.90
C ALA A 94 -10.25 17.71 4.46
N THR A 95 -9.28 17.66 3.56
CA THR A 95 -9.46 17.89 2.12
C THR A 95 -9.33 16.58 1.37
N ALA A 96 -9.76 16.52 0.10
CA ALA A 96 -9.59 15.31 -0.71
C ALA A 96 -8.12 14.82 -0.71
N THR A 97 -7.16 15.75 -0.75
CA THR A 97 -5.72 15.43 -0.69
C THR A 97 -5.31 14.82 0.65
N THR A 98 -5.71 15.40 1.79
CA THR A 98 -5.35 14.84 3.11
C THR A 98 -6.02 13.49 3.35
N LEU A 99 -7.27 13.35 2.91
CA LEU A 99 -7.99 12.06 2.94
C LEU A 99 -7.25 10.99 2.12
N ARG A 100 -6.77 11.31 0.92
CA ARG A 100 -5.97 10.38 0.10
C ARG A 100 -4.68 9.98 0.82
N LEU A 101 -3.92 10.97 1.29
CA LEU A 101 -2.65 10.72 1.98
C LEU A 101 -2.85 9.89 3.26
N ARG A 102 -3.91 10.17 4.03
CA ARG A 102 -4.28 9.38 5.21
C ARG A 102 -4.65 7.95 4.81
N ALA A 103 -5.46 7.77 3.77
CA ALA A 103 -5.85 6.45 3.27
C ALA A 103 -4.63 5.62 2.87
N ASP A 104 -3.69 6.23 2.13
CA ASP A 104 -2.42 5.62 1.71
C ASP A 104 -1.58 5.20 2.91
N ALA A 105 -1.42 6.08 3.89
CA ALA A 105 -0.65 5.80 5.09
C ALA A 105 -1.29 4.68 5.93
N LEU A 106 -2.59 4.75 6.20
CA LEU A 106 -3.34 3.70 6.92
C LEU A 106 -3.23 2.34 6.24
N ARG A 107 -3.26 2.28 4.89
CA ARG A 107 -3.06 1.03 4.14
C ARG A 107 -1.66 0.47 4.37
N ARG A 108 -0.64 1.34 4.34
CA ARG A 108 0.77 0.94 4.48
C ARG A 108 1.13 0.55 5.90
N THR A 109 0.41 1.05 6.90
CA THR A 109 0.58 0.71 8.32
C THR A 109 -0.35 -0.41 8.80
N GLY A 110 -1.23 -0.93 7.93
CA GLY A 110 -2.08 -2.09 8.21
C GLY A 110 -3.45 -1.78 8.82
N GLN A 111 -3.82 -0.51 8.96
CA GLN A 111 -5.18 -0.09 9.39
C GLN A 111 -6.16 -0.16 8.21
N ILE A 112 -6.37 -1.38 7.69
CA ILE A 112 -7.12 -1.65 6.45
C ILE A 112 -8.55 -1.11 6.48
N ALA A 113 -9.28 -1.30 7.58
CA ALA A 113 -10.67 -0.86 7.69
C ALA A 113 -10.79 0.66 7.64
N GLU A 114 -9.92 1.38 8.36
CA GLU A 114 -9.90 2.84 8.36
C GLU A 114 -9.45 3.40 7.01
N SER A 115 -8.43 2.79 6.39
CA SER A 115 -7.99 3.14 5.04
C SER A 115 -9.12 3.04 4.03
N ARG A 116 -9.90 1.95 4.07
CA ARG A 116 -11.06 1.75 3.20
C ARG A 116 -12.09 2.87 3.37
N GLN A 117 -12.40 3.25 4.61
CA GLN A 117 -13.34 4.36 4.88
C GLN A 117 -12.85 5.68 4.27
N GLN A 118 -11.54 5.98 4.35
CA GLN A 118 -11.02 7.20 3.75
C GLN A 118 -11.08 7.16 2.22
N TYR A 119 -10.75 6.04 1.56
CA TYR A 119 -10.89 5.94 0.11
C TYR A 119 -12.36 6.03 -0.36
N LEU A 120 -13.31 5.45 0.37
CA LEU A 120 -14.73 5.54 0.02
C LEU A 120 -15.24 6.99 -0.03
N ARG A 121 -14.73 7.85 0.86
CA ARG A 121 -15.07 9.28 0.89
C ARG A 121 -14.55 10.06 -0.32
N LEU A 122 -13.63 9.49 -1.10
CA LEU A 122 -13.01 10.14 -2.25
C LEU A 122 -13.69 9.80 -3.58
N LEU A 123 -14.62 8.83 -3.61
CA LEU A 123 -15.23 8.35 -4.85
C LEU A 123 -16.02 9.41 -5.61
N GLU A 124 -16.55 10.41 -4.91
CA GLU A 124 -17.29 11.54 -5.47
C GLU A 124 -16.42 12.80 -5.65
N THR A 125 -15.09 12.65 -5.63
CA THR A 125 -14.14 13.77 -5.74
C THR A 125 -13.27 13.63 -7.00
N PRO A 126 -12.50 14.68 -7.37
CA PRO A 126 -11.50 14.55 -8.44
C PRO A 126 -10.44 13.47 -8.18
N LEU A 127 -10.26 13.02 -6.93
CA LEU A 127 -9.34 11.93 -6.55
C LEU A 127 -10.00 10.55 -6.56
N ALA A 128 -11.14 10.39 -7.23
CA ALA A 128 -11.81 9.09 -7.39
C ALA A 128 -10.89 8.03 -8.04
N GLY A 129 -10.06 8.42 -9.02
CA GLY A 129 -9.10 7.50 -9.67
C GLY A 129 -8.13 6.86 -8.67
N PRO A 130 -7.32 7.66 -7.94
CA PRO A 130 -6.48 7.18 -6.85
C PRO A 130 -7.25 6.41 -5.75
N ALA A 131 -8.48 6.80 -5.46
CA ALA A 131 -9.31 6.10 -4.48
C ALA A 131 -9.71 4.69 -4.92
N TYR A 132 -10.17 4.55 -6.17
CA TYR A 132 -10.43 3.25 -6.78
C TYR A 132 -9.16 2.39 -6.85
N HIS A 133 -8.00 3.00 -7.14
CA HIS A 133 -6.72 2.29 -7.10
C HIS A 133 -6.43 1.74 -5.70
N GLY A 134 -6.53 2.59 -4.68
CA GLY A 134 -6.36 2.21 -3.28
C GLY A 134 -7.30 1.09 -2.84
N LEU A 135 -8.58 1.17 -3.18
CA LEU A 135 -9.56 0.11 -2.90
C LEU A 135 -9.22 -1.21 -3.61
N GLY A 136 -8.72 -1.14 -4.85
CA GLY A 136 -8.23 -2.30 -5.59
C GLY A 136 -7.03 -2.96 -4.93
N LEU A 137 -6.09 -2.16 -4.41
CA LEU A 137 -4.94 -2.66 -3.65
C LEU A 137 -5.36 -3.32 -2.33
N LEU A 138 -6.36 -2.77 -1.63
CA LEU A 138 -6.91 -3.37 -0.40
C LEU A 138 -7.56 -4.73 -0.71
N ALA A 139 -8.39 -4.81 -1.75
CA ALA A 139 -9.02 -6.06 -2.18
C ALA A 139 -7.97 -7.12 -2.61
N GLY A 140 -6.94 -6.71 -3.36
CA GLY A 140 -5.84 -7.60 -3.75
C GLY A 140 -5.04 -8.13 -2.56
N ALA A 141 -4.82 -7.32 -1.53
CA ALA A 141 -4.17 -7.73 -0.28
C ALA A 141 -5.02 -8.73 0.53
N GLU A 142 -6.34 -8.66 0.40
CA GLU A 142 -7.29 -9.62 0.98
C GLU A 142 -7.43 -10.91 0.14
N GLY A 143 -6.83 -10.95 -1.06
CA GLY A 143 -6.93 -12.06 -2.01
C GLY A 143 -8.19 -12.03 -2.87
N ASP A 144 -9.06 -11.02 -2.71
CA ASP A 144 -10.23 -10.81 -3.57
C ASP A 144 -9.82 -10.13 -4.87
N PHE A 145 -9.21 -10.93 -5.76
CA PHE A 145 -8.77 -10.44 -7.07
C PHE A 145 -9.93 -10.09 -8.00
N ALA A 146 -11.14 -10.60 -7.77
CA ALA A 146 -12.32 -10.22 -8.55
C ALA A 146 -12.69 -8.76 -8.26
N GLN A 147 -12.84 -8.40 -6.98
CA GLN A 147 -13.08 -7.02 -6.57
C GLN A 147 -11.90 -6.12 -6.92
N ALA A 148 -10.65 -6.59 -6.78
CA ALA A 148 -9.48 -5.82 -7.18
C ALA A 148 -9.53 -5.41 -8.65
N ILE A 149 -9.90 -6.33 -9.54
CA ILE A 149 -10.07 -6.05 -10.99
C ILE A 149 -11.14 -4.98 -11.21
N GLU A 150 -12.28 -5.07 -10.53
CA GLU A 150 -13.37 -4.09 -10.68
C GLU A 150 -12.91 -2.68 -10.28
N MET A 151 -12.28 -2.56 -9.11
CA MET A 151 -11.80 -1.27 -8.60
C MET A 151 -10.68 -0.72 -9.48
N LEU A 152 -9.70 -1.54 -9.88
CA LEU A 152 -8.61 -1.11 -10.77
C LEU A 152 -9.11 -0.74 -12.17
N ALA A 153 -10.15 -1.39 -12.66
CA ALA A 153 -10.79 -1.02 -13.92
C ALA A 153 -11.48 0.35 -13.82
N GLN A 154 -12.11 0.67 -12.68
CA GLN A 154 -12.65 2.01 -12.42
C GLN A 154 -11.52 3.05 -12.33
N ALA A 155 -10.42 2.74 -11.64
CA ALA A 155 -9.26 3.63 -11.57
C ALA A 155 -8.71 3.95 -12.97
N ARG A 156 -8.53 2.93 -13.81
CA ARG A 156 -8.10 3.08 -15.22
C ARG A 156 -9.06 3.91 -16.06
N GLN A 157 -10.37 3.86 -15.79
CA GLN A 157 -11.32 4.72 -16.51
C GLN A 157 -11.12 6.21 -16.18
N ARG A 158 -10.63 6.53 -14.97
CA ARG A 158 -10.36 7.90 -14.55
C ARG A 158 -9.02 8.41 -15.03
N ASP A 159 -7.99 7.56 -15.03
CA ASP A 159 -6.70 7.83 -15.67
C ASP A 159 -6.27 6.62 -16.51
N PRO A 160 -6.51 6.65 -17.83
CA PRO A 160 -6.13 5.56 -18.73
C PRO A 160 -4.62 5.40 -18.93
N THR A 161 -3.82 6.39 -18.52
CA THR A 161 -2.37 6.47 -18.74
C THR A 161 -1.55 6.23 -17.47
N ASP A 162 -2.20 6.02 -16.33
CA ASP A 162 -1.52 5.65 -15.09
C ASP A 162 -0.90 4.25 -15.22
N VAL A 163 0.43 4.25 -15.34
CA VAL A 163 1.25 3.05 -15.50
C VAL A 163 1.13 2.11 -14.30
N VAL A 164 1.01 2.65 -13.09
CA VAL A 164 0.92 1.85 -11.87
C VAL A 164 -0.42 1.13 -11.85
N VAL A 165 -1.52 1.84 -12.14
CA VAL A 165 -2.86 1.24 -12.24
C VAL A 165 -2.95 0.18 -13.33
N LEU A 166 -2.37 0.43 -14.51
CA LEU A 166 -2.32 -0.56 -15.60
C LEU A 166 -1.54 -1.81 -15.18
N SER A 167 -0.41 -1.63 -14.51
CA SER A 167 0.43 -2.72 -14.01
C SER A 167 -0.30 -3.55 -12.94
N ASP A 168 -0.95 -2.89 -11.98
CA ASP A 168 -1.71 -3.54 -10.91
C ASP A 168 -2.96 -4.25 -11.45
N LEU A 169 -3.65 -3.68 -12.43
CA LEU A 169 -4.76 -4.35 -13.11
C LEU A 169 -4.28 -5.63 -13.79
N GLY A 170 -3.14 -5.56 -14.49
CA GLY A 170 -2.50 -6.72 -15.09
C GLY A 170 -2.18 -7.80 -14.06
N TYR A 171 -1.58 -7.41 -12.93
CA TYR A 171 -1.28 -8.32 -11.82
C TYR A 171 -2.54 -8.97 -11.24
N ALA A 172 -3.59 -8.20 -10.96
CA ALA A 172 -4.84 -8.72 -10.43
C ALA A 172 -5.50 -9.70 -11.42
N LEU A 173 -5.45 -9.42 -12.72
CA LEU A 173 -5.93 -10.33 -13.76
C LEU A 173 -5.14 -11.64 -13.79
N LEU A 174 -3.82 -11.60 -13.62
CA LEU A 174 -2.99 -12.81 -13.52
C LEU A 174 -3.39 -13.65 -12.29
N ARG A 175 -3.51 -13.01 -11.12
CA ARG A 175 -3.89 -13.66 -9.87
C ARG A 175 -5.31 -14.24 -9.90
N ALA A 176 -6.20 -13.66 -10.71
CA ALA A 176 -7.53 -14.20 -10.97
C ALA A 176 -7.58 -15.29 -12.07
N GLY A 177 -6.43 -15.71 -12.61
CA GLY A 177 -6.37 -16.70 -13.71
C GLY A 177 -6.83 -16.18 -15.07
N ARG A 178 -6.99 -14.85 -15.21
CA ARG A 178 -7.44 -14.17 -16.44
C ARG A 178 -6.26 -13.65 -17.26
N ALA A 179 -5.21 -14.45 -17.46
CA ALA A 179 -3.98 -13.95 -18.09
C ALA A 179 -4.19 -13.44 -19.53
N ALA A 180 -5.16 -13.98 -20.27
CA ALA A 180 -5.50 -13.47 -21.60
C ALA A 180 -5.91 -11.98 -21.57
N GLN A 181 -6.63 -11.56 -20.53
CA GLN A 181 -7.05 -10.17 -20.35
C GLN A 181 -5.91 -9.29 -19.83
N ALA A 182 -4.93 -9.86 -19.12
CA ALA A 182 -3.78 -9.13 -18.58
C ALA A 182 -2.83 -8.57 -19.68
N ARG A 183 -2.87 -9.15 -20.89
CA ARG A 183 -2.00 -8.77 -22.00
C ARG A 183 -2.05 -7.27 -22.30
N VAL A 184 -3.24 -6.74 -22.59
CA VAL A 184 -3.40 -5.34 -23.03
C VAL A 184 -2.89 -4.34 -21.99
N PRO A 185 -3.34 -4.35 -20.72
CA PRO A 185 -2.88 -3.37 -19.74
C PRO A 185 -1.37 -3.47 -19.45
N LEU A 186 -0.80 -4.68 -19.42
CA LEU A 186 0.64 -4.84 -19.21
C LEU A 186 1.47 -4.34 -20.40
N MET A 187 0.99 -4.55 -21.63
CA MET A 187 1.66 -4.01 -22.82
C MET A 187 1.61 -2.49 -22.85
N GLN A 188 0.45 -1.90 -22.53
CA GLN A 188 0.31 -0.44 -22.39
C GLN A 188 1.29 0.11 -21.34
N ALA A 189 1.32 -0.48 -20.14
CA ALA A 189 2.25 -0.06 -19.09
C ALA A 189 3.73 -0.15 -19.54
N SER A 190 4.10 -1.23 -20.25
CA SER A 190 5.47 -1.42 -20.75
C SER A 190 5.87 -0.43 -21.84
N GLN A 191 4.92 0.05 -22.64
CA GLN A 191 5.16 1.03 -23.70
C GLN A 191 5.20 2.45 -23.14
N LEU A 192 4.38 2.76 -22.13
CA LEU A 192 4.37 4.05 -21.46
C LEU A 192 5.64 4.26 -20.63
N GLN A 193 6.06 3.27 -19.84
CA GLN A 193 7.27 3.34 -19.02
C GLN A 193 8.02 2.00 -19.01
N PRO A 194 8.89 1.75 -20.01
CA PRO A 194 9.62 0.50 -20.14
C PRO A 194 10.65 0.27 -19.03
N GLU A 195 11.02 1.28 -18.24
CA GLU A 195 12.03 1.13 -17.18
C GLU A 195 11.43 0.96 -15.79
N GLN A 196 10.11 1.02 -15.65
CA GLN A 196 9.47 0.92 -14.34
C GLN A 196 9.61 -0.51 -13.76
N PRO A 197 10.26 -0.72 -12.59
CA PRO A 197 10.57 -2.06 -12.09
C PRO A 197 9.35 -2.95 -11.84
N GLN A 198 8.24 -2.37 -11.37
CA GLN A 198 6.98 -3.09 -11.15
C GLN A 198 6.39 -3.62 -12.46
N VAL A 199 6.44 -2.83 -13.54
CA VAL A 199 5.97 -3.24 -14.87
C VAL A 199 6.80 -4.40 -15.39
N GLN A 200 8.13 -4.33 -15.26
CA GLN A 200 9.02 -5.42 -15.68
C GLN A 200 8.77 -6.71 -14.89
N SER A 201 8.51 -6.60 -13.59
CA SER A 201 8.20 -7.74 -12.73
C SER A 201 6.87 -8.40 -13.14
N ASN A 202 5.83 -7.59 -13.35
CA ASN A 202 4.51 -8.09 -13.76
C ASN A 202 4.50 -8.64 -15.19
N LEU A 203 5.35 -8.10 -16.08
CA LEU A 203 5.53 -8.63 -17.42
C LEU A 203 6.23 -10.00 -17.41
N ALA A 204 7.26 -10.17 -16.59
CA ALA A 204 7.90 -11.47 -16.40
C ALA A 204 6.90 -12.49 -15.82
N LEU A 205 6.10 -12.08 -14.83
CA LEU A 205 5.04 -12.92 -14.27
C LEU A 205 3.99 -13.32 -15.34
N TYR A 206 3.58 -12.39 -16.19
CA TYR A 206 2.69 -12.66 -17.32
C TYR A 206 3.29 -13.69 -18.29
N LEU A 207 4.58 -13.57 -18.64
CA LEU A 207 5.26 -14.52 -19.51
C LEU A 207 5.29 -15.94 -18.92
N PHE A 208 5.49 -16.07 -17.60
CA PHE A 208 5.32 -17.37 -16.94
C PHE A 208 3.88 -17.88 -17.02
N ALA A 209 2.88 -17.02 -16.78
CA ALA A 209 1.46 -17.38 -16.84
C ALA A 209 1.05 -17.95 -18.21
N ILE A 210 1.60 -17.39 -19.30
CA ILE A 210 1.34 -17.85 -20.67
C ILE A 210 2.33 -18.91 -21.16
N ARG A 211 3.05 -19.58 -20.24
CA ARG A 211 3.99 -20.69 -20.51
C ARG A 211 5.21 -20.32 -21.36
N ARG A 212 5.59 -19.04 -21.40
CA ARG A 212 6.78 -18.52 -22.08
C ARG A 212 7.91 -18.23 -21.06
N GLY A 213 8.20 -19.20 -20.19
CA GLY A 213 9.14 -19.02 -19.07
C GLY A 213 10.56 -18.66 -19.51
N HIS A 214 11.04 -19.19 -20.65
CA HIS A 214 12.35 -18.81 -21.20
C HIS A 214 12.46 -17.32 -21.53
N GLU A 215 11.39 -16.73 -22.07
CA GLU A 215 11.34 -15.30 -22.36
C GLU A 215 11.23 -14.47 -21.07
N ALA A 216 10.55 -14.99 -20.05
CA ALA A 216 10.50 -14.36 -18.74
C ALA A 216 11.91 -14.25 -18.13
N GLU A 217 12.69 -15.32 -18.18
CA GLU A 217 14.08 -15.34 -17.69
C GLU A 217 14.98 -14.39 -18.49
N ALA A 218 14.86 -14.40 -19.82
CA ALA A 218 15.60 -13.48 -20.68
C ALA A 218 15.27 -12.01 -20.40
N LEU A 219 13.98 -11.69 -20.22
CA LEU A 219 13.53 -10.35 -19.84
C LEU A 219 14.12 -9.95 -18.48
N MET A 220 14.04 -10.84 -17.48
CA MET A 220 14.55 -10.56 -16.14
C MET A 220 16.06 -10.33 -16.12
N ALA A 221 16.81 -11.07 -16.95
CA ALA A 221 18.24 -10.88 -17.14
C ALA A 221 18.53 -9.55 -17.87
N ALA A 222 17.87 -9.28 -18.99
CA ALA A 222 18.08 -8.08 -19.80
C ALA A 222 17.77 -6.78 -19.04
N ARG A 223 16.81 -6.82 -18.11
CA ARG A 223 16.43 -5.69 -17.26
C ARG A 223 17.21 -5.63 -15.94
N ASN A 224 18.19 -6.50 -15.75
CA ASN A 224 19.02 -6.55 -14.53
C ASN A 224 18.19 -6.60 -13.23
N LEU A 225 17.05 -7.31 -13.21
CA LEU A 225 16.26 -7.43 -11.99
C LEU A 225 17.09 -8.08 -10.89
N ALA A 226 16.97 -7.58 -9.65
CA ALA A 226 17.70 -8.10 -8.51
C ALA A 226 17.41 -9.61 -8.31
N PRO A 227 18.40 -10.42 -7.85
CA PRO A 227 18.21 -11.86 -7.65
C PRO A 227 17.02 -12.21 -6.75
N GLY A 228 16.79 -11.43 -5.69
CA GLY A 228 15.62 -11.58 -4.81
C GLY A 228 14.30 -11.36 -5.54
N THR A 229 14.21 -10.32 -6.37
CA THR A 229 13.02 -10.05 -7.19
C THR A 229 12.76 -11.17 -8.19
N ARG A 230 13.79 -11.68 -8.87
CA ARG A 230 13.64 -12.83 -9.78
C ARG A 230 13.13 -14.08 -9.06
N HIS A 231 13.63 -14.33 -7.85
CA HIS A 231 13.15 -15.42 -7.02
C HIS A 231 11.67 -15.23 -6.67
N ALA A 232 11.28 -14.04 -6.21
CA ALA A 232 9.89 -13.72 -5.86
C ALA A 232 8.95 -13.89 -7.06
N ILE A 233 9.33 -13.43 -8.26
CA ILE A 233 8.54 -13.61 -9.49
C ILE A 233 8.34 -15.09 -9.80
N ARG A 234 9.39 -15.91 -9.69
CA ARG A 234 9.30 -17.37 -9.91
C ARG A 234 8.39 -18.06 -8.89
N GLN A 235 8.40 -17.63 -7.63
CA GLN A 235 7.49 -18.16 -6.63
C GLN A 235 6.05 -17.75 -6.92
N ALA A 236 5.81 -16.46 -7.17
CA ALA A 236 4.48 -15.97 -7.54
C ALA A 236 3.93 -16.67 -8.79
N ALA A 237 4.77 -16.99 -9.77
CA ALA A 237 4.38 -17.74 -10.97
C ALA A 237 3.88 -19.16 -10.67
N ARG A 238 4.40 -19.81 -9.62
CA ARG A 238 3.94 -21.15 -9.19
C ARG A 238 2.60 -21.11 -8.48
N GLU A 239 2.27 -19.96 -7.87
CA GLU A 239 1.01 -19.72 -7.17
C GLU A 239 -0.11 -19.25 -8.09
N LEU A 240 0.19 -18.96 -9.36
CA LEU A 240 -0.82 -18.53 -10.31
C LEU A 240 -1.85 -19.64 -10.56
N PRO A 241 -3.14 -19.29 -10.66
CA PRO A 241 -4.15 -20.24 -11.12
C PRO A 241 -3.79 -20.78 -12.51
N PRO A 242 -4.07 -22.06 -12.79
CA PRO A 242 -3.85 -22.61 -14.12
C PRO A 242 -4.70 -21.84 -15.13
N MET A 243 -4.09 -21.48 -16.25
CA MET A 243 -4.83 -20.92 -17.37
C MET A 243 -5.85 -21.95 -17.84
N PRO A 244 -7.13 -21.55 -18.08
CA PRO A 244 -8.10 -22.42 -18.73
C PRO A 244 -7.48 -22.88 -20.04
N THR A 245 -7.24 -24.19 -20.18
CA THR A 245 -6.80 -24.73 -21.46
C THR A 245 -7.91 -24.42 -22.46
N PRO A 246 -7.61 -23.81 -23.61
CA PRO A 246 -8.61 -23.67 -24.65
C PRO A 246 -9.17 -25.07 -24.91
N ALA A 247 -10.49 -25.21 -24.77
CA ALA A 247 -11.15 -26.46 -25.07
C ALA A 247 -10.67 -26.91 -26.45
N ARG A 248 -10.14 -28.13 -26.55
CA ARG A 248 -9.78 -28.69 -27.85
C ARG A 248 -10.98 -28.46 -28.77
N PRO A 249 -10.80 -27.86 -29.97
CA PRO A 249 -11.90 -27.81 -30.91
C PRO A 249 -12.40 -29.25 -31.05
N GLY A 250 -13.68 -29.46 -30.72
CA GLY A 250 -14.33 -30.75 -30.95
C GLY A 250 -14.13 -31.13 -32.42
N PRO A 251 -14.18 -32.43 -32.75
CA PRO A 251 -13.99 -32.87 -34.13
C PRO A 251 -14.90 -32.03 -35.03
N SER A 252 -14.30 -31.26 -35.94
CA SER A 252 -15.05 -30.51 -36.94
C SER A 252 -16.03 -31.47 -37.61
N PRO A 253 -17.32 -31.12 -37.74
CA PRO A 253 -18.25 -31.97 -38.46
C PRO A 253 -17.67 -32.18 -39.86
N ALA A 254 -17.48 -33.45 -40.23
CA ALA A 254 -17.02 -33.82 -41.55
C ALA A 254 -17.93 -33.10 -42.56
N THR A 255 -17.36 -32.18 -43.34
CA THR A 255 -18.05 -31.56 -44.45
C THR A 255 -18.36 -32.66 -45.45
N SER A 256 -19.57 -33.20 -45.41
CA SER A 256 -20.14 -33.93 -46.53
C SER A 256 -20.23 -32.93 -47.69
N SER A 257 -19.44 -33.19 -48.73
CA SER A 257 -19.56 -32.54 -50.03
C SER A 257 -20.93 -32.85 -50.62
N GLY A 258 -21.91 -32.02 -50.27
CA GLY A 258 -23.22 -31.97 -50.91
C GLY A 258 -23.22 -30.87 -51.96
N THR A 259 -23.23 -31.28 -53.23
CA THR A 259 -23.49 -30.41 -54.39
C THR A 259 -24.97 -30.06 -54.48
N SER A 260 -25.31 -28.78 -54.32
CA SER A 260 -26.53 -28.14 -54.84
C SER A 260 -26.38 -26.63 -54.58
N SER A 261 -26.02 -25.82 -55.59
CA SER A 261 -26.95 -25.15 -56.52
C SER A 261 -28.23 -24.64 -55.86
N ASP A 262 -28.42 -23.33 -56.02
CA ASP A 262 -29.68 -22.58 -55.93
C ASP A 262 -29.98 -21.85 -54.61
N LEU A 263 -29.74 -20.53 -54.67
CA LEU A 263 -30.54 -19.48 -54.02
C LEU A 263 -31.45 -18.89 -55.13
N PRO A 264 -32.61 -18.24 -54.84
CA PRO A 264 -32.75 -17.30 -53.72
C PRO A 264 -34.16 -17.08 -53.09
N ALA A 265 -34.16 -16.17 -52.11
CA ALA A 265 -35.20 -15.22 -51.71
C ALA A 265 -36.28 -15.65 -50.70
N GLY A 266 -36.36 -14.90 -49.58
CA GLY A 266 -37.56 -14.89 -48.72
C GLY A 266 -37.35 -14.40 -47.28
N MET A 267 -37.62 -13.10 -47.07
CA MET A 267 -38.37 -12.52 -45.94
C MET A 267 -37.99 -12.77 -44.46
N LEU A 268 -37.73 -11.64 -43.79
CA LEU A 268 -38.40 -11.10 -42.59
C LEU A 268 -38.07 -11.60 -41.16
N ALA A 269 -37.83 -10.58 -40.32
CA ALA A 269 -38.42 -10.32 -39.00
C ALA A 269 -37.69 -10.76 -37.71
N VAL A 270 -37.26 -9.73 -36.97
CA VAL A 270 -37.66 -9.35 -35.59
C VAL A 270 -37.58 -10.41 -34.49
N SER A 271 -36.72 -10.16 -33.48
CA SER A 271 -37.10 -9.93 -32.06
C SER A 271 -35.89 -10.01 -31.11
N ALA A 272 -35.75 -9.02 -30.24
CA ALA A 272 -35.20 -9.16 -28.88
C ALA A 272 -36.39 -9.29 -27.90
N PRO A 273 -36.26 -9.32 -26.55
CA PRO A 273 -35.10 -9.53 -25.66
C PRO A 273 -35.41 -10.59 -24.55
N ALA A 274 -34.52 -10.83 -23.57
CA ALA A 274 -34.88 -10.85 -22.14
C ALA A 274 -33.71 -11.19 -21.19
N THR A 275 -33.75 -10.46 -20.08
CA THR A 275 -33.04 -10.50 -18.80
C THR A 275 -33.20 -11.78 -17.97
N SER A 276 -32.22 -12.09 -17.11
CA SER A 276 -32.35 -12.54 -15.70
C SER A 276 -30.95 -12.94 -15.19
N GLY A 277 -30.38 -12.49 -14.07
CA GLY A 277 -30.96 -12.23 -12.76
C GLY A 277 -30.70 -13.42 -11.82
N ALA A 278 -29.64 -13.38 -11.01
CA ALA A 278 -29.57 -14.10 -9.71
C ALA A 278 -28.23 -13.91 -8.99
N SER A 279 -28.25 -13.14 -7.91
CA SER A 279 -27.29 -13.18 -6.80
C SER A 279 -27.40 -14.49 -6.02
N ARG A 280 -26.27 -15.02 -5.52
CA ARG A 280 -26.25 -15.87 -4.31
C ARG A 280 -25.05 -15.56 -3.43
N HIS A 281 -25.37 -15.29 -2.17
CA HIS A 281 -24.50 -15.27 -0.99
C HIS A 281 -23.87 -16.65 -0.71
N ALA A 282 -22.64 -16.65 -0.19
CA ALA A 282 -22.17 -17.33 1.05
C ALA A 282 -20.61 -17.44 1.04
N PRO A 283 -19.95 -17.97 2.08
CA PRO A 283 -19.65 -17.34 3.37
C PRO A 283 -18.13 -17.25 3.66
N SER A 284 -17.78 -16.60 4.76
CA SER A 284 -16.44 -16.37 5.32
C SER A 284 -15.54 -17.60 5.38
N ALA A 285 -14.26 -17.44 5.01
CA ALA A 285 -13.18 -18.37 5.29
C ALA A 285 -11.89 -17.63 5.68
N GLU A 286 -11.18 -18.20 6.65
CA GLU A 286 -10.07 -17.66 7.42
C GLU A 286 -8.81 -17.32 6.59
N ARG A 287 -8.05 -16.33 7.07
CA ARG A 287 -6.84 -15.76 6.45
C ARG A 287 -5.56 -16.56 6.74
N PRO A 288 -4.70 -16.82 5.74
CA PRO A 288 -3.27 -17.09 5.93
C PRO A 288 -2.39 -15.85 5.67
N PRO A 289 -1.10 -15.85 6.08
CA PRO A 289 -0.35 -14.65 6.45
C PRO A 289 0.18 -13.84 5.25
N SER A 290 0.20 -12.51 5.46
CA SER A 290 0.71 -11.50 4.54
C SER A 290 2.21 -11.65 4.29
N ILE A 291 2.60 -11.80 3.01
CA ILE A 291 4.00 -11.81 2.59
C ILE A 291 4.28 -10.56 1.73
N LEU A 292 5.03 -9.65 2.36
CA LEU A 292 6.09 -8.76 1.84
C LEU A 292 5.80 -7.87 0.61
N THR A 293 5.66 -6.57 0.89
CA THR A 293 5.94 -5.49 -0.07
C THR A 293 7.46 -5.29 -0.22
N PRO A 294 8.01 -5.12 -1.44
CA PRO A 294 9.40 -4.74 -1.61
C PRO A 294 9.54 -3.23 -1.38
N SER A 295 10.06 -2.85 -0.23
CA SER A 295 10.48 -1.47 0.07
C SER A 295 11.78 -1.50 0.86
N GLU A 296 12.80 -2.15 0.32
CA GLU A 296 14.18 -2.06 0.81
C GLU A 296 15.12 -2.26 -0.38
N ALA A 297 15.38 -1.17 -1.10
CA ALA A 297 16.51 -1.04 -2.03
C ALA A 297 16.71 0.44 -2.39
N SER A 298 17.03 1.27 -1.39
CA SER A 298 17.85 2.50 -1.57
C SER A 298 18.11 3.16 -0.21
N ALA A 299 19.25 2.81 0.38
CA ALA A 299 20.11 3.69 1.18
C ALA A 299 21.51 3.04 1.14
N PRO A 300 22.59 3.85 1.13
CA PRO A 300 23.91 3.47 0.61
C PRO A 300 24.57 2.28 1.31
#